data_AF-A0A4U1JHU5-F1
#
_entry.id   AF-A0A4U1JHU5-F1
#
_cell.length_a   1.000
_cell.length_b   1.000
_cell.length_c   1.000
_cell.angle_alpha   90.00
_cell.angle_beta   90.00
_cell.angle_gamma   90.00
#
_symmetry.space_group_name_H-M   'P 1'
#
loop_
_entity.id
_entity.type
_entity.pdbx_description
1 polymer ?
#
loop_
_entity_poly.entity_id
_entity_poly.type
_entity_poly.pdbx_seq_one_letter_code
_entity_poly.pdbx_strand_id
1 'polypeptide(L)'
;MTTGHLAAKVGSRLAHAAMPLVTPSQAMVAATLGSEVVGPAGLGGAGAASLGAGIGAAPAGTRISIVDMVPILTTGVVATGAADVMLGPGQMAVLAPSLPQPCGPHVAQPIVAGSPSVLVHGMQLVRVGDKTSCGATVCDGVKTVVVGGAAAAPKPVSLNDLAGSLGAVVLGAVLTKTGAIERMNELGAALVEGAEKVSAAVDKVTGVVSKTLDKAQAKVDKALDKAQGKANATLDKVDTKVNAALDKVTGAIDKTLDKAEAKYEKALDKATGAVTGTIDKATGAVTGTLDKLTGAVDKTLGKTLGAAEKAADKAGAAVDKVAGAAGAALGKVGDLVGSVGGALESILGGALLFGGGK
;
A
#
# COMPACT_ATOMS: atom_id res chain seq x y z
N MET A 1 4.92 41.49 -0.20
CA MET A 1 5.37 40.58 0.87
C MET A 1 5.65 41.43 2.09
N THR A 2 5.04 41.13 3.23
CA THR A 2 5.38 41.80 4.49
C THR A 2 6.56 41.06 5.11
N THR A 3 7.63 41.78 5.46
CA THR A 3 8.77 41.22 6.19
C THR A 3 8.45 41.24 7.68
N GLY A 4 8.49 40.06 8.30
CA GLY A 4 8.32 39.92 9.74
C GLY A 4 9.69 39.70 10.39
N HIS A 5 9.93 40.35 11.53
CA HIS A 5 11.13 40.12 12.33
C HIS A 5 10.75 39.32 13.58
N LEU A 6 11.60 38.40 14.02
CA LEU A 6 11.33 37.65 15.26
C LEU A 6 11.46 38.56 16.48
N ALA A 7 10.65 38.32 17.51
CA ALA A 7 10.76 39.06 18.79
C ALA A 7 12.05 38.68 19.53
N ALA A 8 12.80 39.67 20.00
CA ALA A 8 14.01 39.44 20.78
C ALA A 8 13.68 38.99 22.21
N LYS A 9 14.54 38.14 22.79
CA LYS A 9 14.41 37.66 24.16
C LYS A 9 15.70 37.84 24.95
N VAL A 10 15.60 37.72 26.27
CA VAL A 10 16.80 37.54 27.10
C VAL A 10 17.58 36.30 26.61
N GLY A 11 18.89 36.46 26.50
CA GLY A 11 19.83 35.51 25.91
C GLY A 11 19.93 35.57 24.38
N SER A 12 19.24 36.47 23.69
CA SER A 12 19.48 36.72 22.26
C SER A 12 20.91 37.22 22.04
N ARG A 13 21.59 36.75 20.98
CA ARG A 13 22.96 37.15 20.67
C ARG A 13 23.01 38.59 20.16
N LEU A 14 24.07 39.31 20.52
CA LEU A 14 24.42 40.63 19.99
C LEU A 14 25.70 40.51 19.16
N ALA A 15 25.70 41.05 17.94
CA ALA A 15 26.85 41.03 17.05
C ALA A 15 27.06 42.36 16.33
N HIS A 16 28.28 42.88 16.33
CA HIS A 16 28.66 44.06 15.54
C HIS A 16 28.71 43.78 14.03
N ALA A 17 28.80 42.51 13.64
CA ALA A 17 28.72 42.05 12.27
C ALA A 17 27.75 40.87 12.17
N ALA A 18 26.67 41.03 11.41
CA ALA A 18 25.65 40.00 11.16
C ALA A 18 25.12 40.12 9.74
N MET A 19 24.76 38.99 9.14
CA MET A 19 24.16 38.94 7.80
C MET A 19 22.67 38.59 7.90
N PRO A 20 21.80 39.29 7.15
CA PRO A 20 20.38 38.94 7.10
C PRO A 20 20.20 37.59 6.42
N LEU A 21 19.52 36.68 7.09
CA LEU A 21 19.02 35.44 6.50
C LEU A 21 17.51 35.56 6.34
N VAL A 22 17.09 35.73 5.09
CA VAL A 22 15.67 35.79 4.76
C VAL A 22 15.18 34.38 4.48
N THR A 23 14.37 33.83 5.38
CA THR A 23 13.72 32.53 5.16
C THR A 23 12.28 32.76 4.70
N PRO A 24 11.88 32.22 3.53
CA PRO A 24 10.48 32.26 3.12
C PRO A 24 9.71 31.28 4.02
N SER A 25 8.87 31.78 4.93
CA SER A 25 8.05 30.91 5.76
C SER A 25 6.78 30.48 5.01
N GLN A 26 6.35 29.23 5.19
CA GLN A 26 5.01 28.77 4.79
C GLN A 26 3.93 29.13 5.83
N ALA A 27 4.24 29.95 6.84
CA ALA A 27 3.32 30.26 7.92
C ALA A 27 2.06 30.95 7.36
N MET A 28 0.96 30.20 7.38
CA MET A 28 -0.38 30.69 7.12
C MET A 28 -0.67 31.78 8.17
N VAL A 29 -1.12 32.96 7.72
CA VAL A 29 -1.69 33.96 8.64
C VAL A 29 -2.89 33.29 9.31
N ALA A 30 -2.74 32.90 10.58
CA ALA A 30 -3.87 32.53 11.41
C ALA A 30 -4.63 33.82 11.76
N ALA A 31 -5.44 34.28 10.81
CA ALA A 31 -6.53 35.19 11.10
C ALA A 31 -7.66 34.37 11.76
N THR A 32 -8.27 34.97 12.79
CA THR A 32 -9.48 34.56 13.54
C THR A 32 -9.30 33.67 14.78
N LEU A 33 -9.19 34.32 15.95
CA LEU A 33 -10.21 34.17 16.98
C LEU A 33 -10.70 35.57 17.36
N GLY A 34 -11.81 35.95 16.75
CA GLY A 34 -12.60 37.11 17.14
C GLY A 34 -13.68 36.71 18.16
N SER A 35 -13.87 37.61 19.13
CA SER A 35 -15.15 38.06 19.72
C SER A 35 -16.17 37.04 20.27
N GLU A 36 -16.38 37.19 21.59
CA GLU A 36 -17.64 37.03 22.37
C GLU A 36 -18.18 35.59 22.54
N VAL A 37 -18.60 35.14 23.74
CA VAL A 37 -19.89 35.48 24.35
C VAL A 37 -20.01 34.86 25.79
N VAL A 38 -20.65 35.62 26.71
CA VAL A 38 -21.45 35.25 27.93
C VAL A 38 -20.76 35.01 29.30
N GLY A 39 -21.07 35.89 30.26
CA GLY A 39 -21.07 35.61 31.71
C GLY A 39 -22.44 35.05 32.18
N PRO A 40 -22.58 34.52 33.41
CA PRO A 40 -22.43 35.35 34.60
C PRO A 40 -21.72 34.69 35.81
N ALA A 41 -21.17 35.58 36.64
CA ALA A 41 -21.00 35.49 38.10
C ALA A 41 -20.46 34.16 38.70
N GLY A 42 -19.14 34.05 38.69
CA GLY A 42 -18.39 33.25 39.66
C GLY A 42 -16.93 33.13 39.24
N LEU A 43 -16.01 33.65 40.06
CA LEU A 43 -14.55 33.42 40.00
C LEU A 43 -13.73 34.20 38.93
N GLY A 44 -12.69 34.89 39.43
CA GLY A 44 -11.41 35.16 38.77
C GLY A 44 -11.40 36.06 37.52
N GLY A 45 -11.09 37.36 37.68
CA GLY A 45 -10.75 38.24 36.56
C GLY A 45 -10.19 39.57 37.05
N ALA A 46 -9.47 40.38 36.28
CA ALA A 46 -8.98 40.28 34.91
C ALA A 46 -7.95 41.41 34.72
N GLY A 47 -6.98 41.22 33.81
CA GLY A 47 -6.06 42.26 33.36
C GLY A 47 -5.99 42.25 31.84
N ALA A 48 -7.12 42.56 31.18
CA ALA A 48 -7.14 42.86 29.76
C ALA A 48 -6.61 44.29 29.56
N ALA A 49 -5.44 44.44 28.93
CA ALA A 49 -4.97 45.71 28.41
C ALA A 49 -5.10 45.71 26.88
N SER A 50 -5.75 46.77 26.42
CA SER A 50 -6.28 47.05 25.10
C SER A 50 -5.27 47.06 23.94
N LEU A 51 -5.70 46.48 22.82
CA LEU A 51 -5.15 46.64 21.48
C LEU A 51 -5.24 48.11 20.99
N GLY A 52 -4.11 48.64 20.49
CA GLY A 52 -4.02 49.86 19.67
C GLY A 52 -3.52 49.51 18.27
N ALA A 53 -4.21 50.03 17.25
CA ALA A 53 -4.34 49.47 15.90
C ALA A 53 -3.15 49.64 14.94
N GLY A 54 -3.08 48.68 14.00
CA GLY A 54 -2.38 48.73 12.72
C GLY A 54 -2.72 47.50 11.88
N ILE A 55 -4.00 47.15 11.78
CA ILE A 55 -4.46 45.93 11.11
C ILE A 55 -4.58 46.22 9.61
N GLY A 56 -3.54 45.90 8.83
CA GLY A 56 -3.72 45.60 7.42
C GLY A 56 -4.29 44.19 7.32
N ALA A 57 -5.56 44.06 6.93
CA ALA A 57 -6.11 42.76 6.55
C ALA A 57 -5.28 42.20 5.39
N ALA A 58 -4.46 41.19 5.67
CA ALA A 58 -3.64 40.54 4.67
C ALA A 58 -4.51 39.50 3.93
N PRO A 59 -4.63 39.54 2.59
CA PRO A 59 -5.41 38.57 1.85
C PRO A 59 -4.91 37.14 2.11
N ALA A 60 -5.82 36.17 2.04
CA ALA A 60 -5.49 34.75 2.15
C ALA A 60 -4.37 34.39 1.15
N GLY A 61 -3.30 33.75 1.65
CA GLY A 61 -2.10 33.45 0.87
C GLY A 61 -0.93 34.43 1.03
N THR A 62 -1.03 35.43 1.92
CA THR A 62 0.11 36.32 2.21
C THR A 62 1.26 35.54 2.88
N ARG A 63 2.39 35.46 2.18
CA ARG A 63 3.64 34.87 2.72
C ARG A 63 4.44 35.94 3.48
N ILE A 64 4.80 35.64 4.72
CA ILE A 64 5.74 36.43 5.49
C ILE A 64 7.14 35.84 5.29
N SER A 65 8.06 36.67 4.81
CA SER A 65 9.48 36.34 4.86
C SER A 65 9.98 36.70 6.26
N ILE A 66 10.51 35.72 6.98
CA ILE A 66 11.07 35.92 8.32
C ILE A 66 12.53 36.33 8.12
N VAL A 67 12.85 37.51 8.64
CA VAL A 67 14.23 37.99 8.70
C VAL A 67 14.85 37.50 9.99
N ASP A 68 15.84 36.62 9.85
CA ASP A 68 16.76 36.21 10.92
C ASP A 68 18.14 36.85 10.67
N MET A 69 19.02 36.83 11.65
CA MET A 69 20.36 37.43 11.51
C MET A 69 21.42 36.41 11.92
N VAL A 70 22.26 36.00 10.98
CA VAL A 70 23.38 35.10 11.26
C VAL A 70 24.55 35.95 11.77
N PRO A 71 24.97 35.82 13.05
CA PRO A 71 26.09 36.58 13.57
C PRO A 71 27.40 36.09 12.95
N ILE A 72 28.20 37.01 12.41
CA ILE A 72 29.58 36.73 11.97
C ILE A 72 30.50 36.69 13.21
N LEU A 73 30.27 37.61 14.15
CA LEU A 73 31.00 37.68 15.41
C LEU A 73 30.05 38.07 16.55
N THR A 74 29.72 37.12 17.42
CA THR A 74 28.93 37.40 18.63
C THR A 74 29.79 38.12 19.64
N THR A 75 29.42 39.36 19.94
CA THR A 75 30.13 40.25 20.86
C THR A 75 29.45 40.38 22.21
N GLY A 76 28.21 39.88 22.35
CA GLY A 76 27.47 39.96 23.60
C GLY A 76 26.15 39.19 23.57
N VAL A 77 25.39 39.33 24.64
CA VAL A 77 24.04 38.77 24.76
C VAL A 77 23.12 39.78 25.43
N VAL A 78 21.84 39.72 25.10
CA VAL A 78 20.82 40.49 25.83
C VAL A 78 20.67 39.89 27.22
N ALA A 79 21.11 40.59 28.25
CA ALA A 79 21.18 40.11 29.64
C ALA A 79 19.93 40.45 30.46
N THR A 80 19.21 41.51 30.10
CA THR A 80 18.04 41.97 30.87
C THR A 80 16.83 42.16 29.97
N GLY A 81 15.64 41.86 30.49
CA GLY A 81 14.37 42.03 29.80
C GLY A 81 13.26 42.39 30.77
N ALA A 82 12.03 42.48 30.27
CA ALA A 82 10.84 42.73 31.06
C ALA A 82 10.41 41.44 31.77
N ALA A 83 10.41 41.46 33.11
CA ALA A 83 10.14 40.27 33.94
C ALA A 83 8.67 39.82 33.93
N ASP A 84 7.79 40.71 33.50
CA ASP A 84 6.33 40.54 33.42
C ASP A 84 5.83 40.21 32.01
N VAL A 85 6.71 40.24 31.00
CA VAL A 85 6.34 39.99 29.60
C VAL A 85 7.12 38.78 29.08
N MET A 86 6.40 37.67 28.84
CA MET A 86 6.97 36.42 28.35
C MET A 86 6.55 36.15 26.91
N LEU A 87 7.52 35.78 26.08
CA LEU A 87 7.31 35.35 24.68
C LEU A 87 7.18 33.81 24.56
N GLY A 88 7.43 33.11 25.66
CA GLY A 88 7.40 31.66 25.81
C GLY A 88 7.88 31.27 27.22
N PRO A 89 7.85 29.98 27.59
CA PRO A 89 8.29 29.53 28.91
C PRO A 89 9.74 29.96 29.22
N GLY A 90 9.91 30.83 30.21
CA GLY A 90 11.21 31.37 30.61
C GLY A 90 11.86 32.34 29.61
N GLN A 91 11.13 32.83 28.61
CA GLN A 91 11.64 33.72 27.56
C GLN A 91 11.13 35.13 27.77
N MET A 92 11.84 35.89 28.60
CA MET A 92 11.55 37.30 28.86
C MET A 92 11.70 38.15 27.58
N ALA A 93 10.70 38.96 27.29
CA ALA A 93 10.72 39.93 26.21
C ALA A 93 11.71 41.06 26.50
N VAL A 94 12.19 41.72 25.44
CA VAL A 94 13.14 42.83 25.53
C VAL A 94 12.45 44.08 25.01
N LEU A 95 12.45 45.15 25.80
CA LEU A 95 11.80 46.41 25.47
C LEU A 95 12.87 47.50 25.27
N ALA A 96 12.61 48.39 24.30
CA ALA A 96 13.46 49.53 23.98
C ALA A 96 12.80 50.85 24.43
N PRO A 97 13.57 51.80 24.97
CA PRO A 97 15.01 51.69 25.26
C PRO A 97 15.29 50.68 26.39
N SER A 98 16.26 49.79 26.20
CA SER A 98 16.57 48.75 27.20
C SER A 98 17.54 49.27 28.25
N LEU A 99 17.68 48.55 29.36
CA LEU A 99 18.87 48.69 30.23
C LEU A 99 20.17 48.42 29.42
N PRO A 100 21.34 48.85 29.91
CA PRO A 100 22.61 48.57 29.24
C PRO A 100 22.84 47.06 29.05
N GLN A 101 23.08 46.64 27.81
CA GLN A 101 23.35 45.25 27.45
C GLN A 101 24.85 45.00 27.31
N PRO A 102 25.38 43.90 27.87
CA PRO A 102 26.81 43.60 27.80
C PRO A 102 27.19 43.21 26.37
N CYS A 103 28.17 43.92 25.83
CA CYS A 103 28.83 43.61 24.57
C CYS A 103 30.30 44.01 24.66
N GLY A 104 31.22 43.05 24.47
CA GLY A 104 32.66 43.32 24.40
C GLY A 104 32.96 43.97 23.06
N PRO A 105 33.80 45.02 22.95
CA PRO A 105 34.94 45.39 23.81
C PRO A 105 34.75 46.68 24.65
N HIS A 106 33.51 47.05 25.00
CA HIS A 106 33.22 48.34 25.65
C HIS A 106 32.21 48.18 26.81
N VAL A 107 31.91 49.28 27.50
CA VAL A 107 30.90 49.32 28.55
C VAL A 107 29.52 48.99 27.96
N ALA A 108 28.70 48.27 28.72
CA ALA A 108 27.35 47.86 28.32
C ALA A 108 26.54 49.03 27.74
N GLN A 109 25.80 48.76 26.66
CA GLN A 109 25.10 49.76 25.87
C GLN A 109 23.63 49.38 25.70
N PRO A 110 22.68 50.32 25.82
CA PRO A 110 21.25 50.03 25.66
C PRO A 110 20.87 49.71 24.20
N ILE A 111 19.79 48.97 24.02
CA ILE A 111 19.07 48.84 22.74
C ILE A 111 18.21 50.08 22.58
N VAL A 112 18.43 50.83 21.51
CA VAL A 112 17.96 52.22 21.38
C VAL A 112 16.53 52.29 20.86
N ALA A 113 16.14 51.36 19.99
CA ALA A 113 14.84 51.33 19.35
C ALA A 113 14.39 49.89 19.10
N GLY A 114 13.07 49.69 19.05
CA GLY A 114 12.41 48.43 18.75
C GLY A 114 11.40 48.59 17.62
N SER A 115 10.33 47.80 17.63
CA SER A 115 9.20 48.02 16.73
C SER A 115 8.49 49.34 17.03
N PRO A 116 8.31 50.24 16.03
CA PRO A 116 7.55 51.46 16.21
C PRO A 116 6.03 51.21 16.36
N SER A 117 5.56 50.02 15.98
CA SER A 117 4.13 49.66 15.95
C SER A 117 3.72 48.66 17.02
N VAL A 118 4.67 48.04 17.72
CA VAL A 118 4.38 47.04 18.77
C VAL A 118 4.92 47.55 20.08
N LEU A 119 4.01 48.08 20.89
CA LEU A 119 4.32 48.68 22.18
C LEU A 119 3.84 47.78 23.33
N VAL A 120 4.68 47.61 24.34
CA VAL A 120 4.35 46.94 25.61
C VAL A 120 4.68 47.90 26.74
N HIS A 121 3.71 48.22 27.58
CA HIS A 121 3.83 49.30 28.58
C HIS A 121 4.28 50.64 27.99
N GLY A 122 3.92 50.92 26.73
CA GLY A 122 4.34 52.13 25.99
C GLY A 122 5.78 52.10 25.46
N MET A 123 6.55 51.06 25.74
CA MET A 123 7.91 50.85 25.23
C MET A 123 7.91 49.95 24.00
N GLN A 124 8.90 50.10 23.12
CA GLN A 124 8.94 49.38 21.85
C GLN A 124 9.45 47.95 22.05
N LEU A 125 8.75 46.95 21.51
CA LEU A 125 9.22 45.57 21.56
C LEU A 125 10.43 45.39 20.63
N VAL A 126 11.56 44.91 21.17
CA VAL A 126 12.80 44.70 20.40
C VAL A 126 12.68 43.45 19.53
N ARG A 127 13.28 43.52 18.33
CA ARG A 127 13.21 42.50 17.29
C ARG A 127 14.60 42.12 16.80
N VAL A 128 14.68 41.00 16.10
CA VAL A 128 15.86 40.61 15.33
C VAL A 128 16.15 41.65 14.27
N GLY A 129 17.40 42.13 14.24
CA GLY A 129 17.84 43.22 13.38
C GLY A 129 17.95 44.58 14.08
N ASP A 130 17.26 44.79 15.20
CA ASP A 130 17.35 46.04 15.97
C ASP A 130 18.76 46.19 16.60
N LYS A 131 19.16 47.43 16.87
CA LYS A 131 20.54 47.78 17.22
C LYS A 131 20.67 48.39 18.62
N THR A 132 21.75 48.02 19.27
CA THR A 132 22.31 48.73 20.44
C THR A 132 22.93 50.07 20.05
N SER A 133 23.17 50.96 21.01
CA SER A 133 23.81 52.26 20.75
C SER A 133 25.25 52.14 20.25
N CYS A 134 25.95 51.04 20.53
CA CYS A 134 27.26 50.74 19.93
C CYS A 134 27.18 50.18 18.51
N GLY A 135 25.97 49.90 18.00
CA GLY A 135 25.77 49.36 16.65
C GLY A 135 25.70 47.83 16.57
N ALA A 136 25.87 47.10 17.68
CA ALA A 136 25.63 45.66 17.71
C ALA A 136 24.16 45.34 17.43
N THR A 137 23.94 44.40 16.52
CA THR A 137 22.62 43.92 16.08
C THR A 137 22.16 42.73 16.92
N VAL A 138 20.88 42.70 17.27
CA VAL A 138 20.22 41.54 17.87
C VAL A 138 20.03 40.46 16.80
N CYS A 139 20.64 39.29 17.04
CA CYS A 139 20.77 38.27 16.01
C CYS A 139 19.69 37.19 16.04
N ASP A 140 19.15 36.87 17.21
CA ASP A 140 18.17 35.78 17.33
C ASP A 140 16.92 36.23 18.06
N GLY A 141 15.81 35.59 17.74
CA GLY A 141 14.52 35.83 18.35
C GLY A 141 13.73 34.56 18.62
N VAL A 142 12.58 34.73 19.24
CA VAL A 142 11.64 33.65 19.50
C VAL A 142 10.96 33.25 18.20
N LYS A 143 11.19 32.02 17.75
CA LYS A 143 10.71 31.50 16.45
C LYS A 143 9.18 31.50 16.30
N THR A 144 8.44 31.57 17.42
CA THR A 144 6.98 31.55 17.45
C THR A 144 6.35 32.93 17.46
N VAL A 145 7.12 34.01 17.66
CA VAL A 145 6.58 35.37 17.79
C VAL A 145 7.20 36.27 16.72
N VAL A 146 6.35 36.70 15.79
CA VAL A 146 6.72 37.63 14.72
C VAL A 146 6.20 39.02 15.04
N VAL A 147 7.07 40.02 14.93
CA VAL A 147 6.79 41.42 15.25
C VAL A 147 6.79 42.23 13.95
N GLY A 148 5.67 42.88 13.68
CA GLY A 148 5.47 43.74 12.52
C GLY A 148 6.08 45.15 12.68
N GLY A 149 6.03 45.92 11.59
CA GLY A 149 6.49 47.31 11.51
C GLY A 149 7.75 47.48 10.67
N ALA A 150 7.85 48.53 9.86
CA ALA A 150 9.10 48.87 9.18
C ALA A 150 10.20 49.09 10.24
N ALA A 151 11.44 48.67 9.97
CA ALA A 151 12.58 49.04 10.81
C ALA A 151 12.62 50.56 10.89
N ALA A 152 12.44 51.13 12.09
CA ALA A 152 12.69 52.54 12.28
C ALA A 152 14.18 52.74 11.99
N ALA A 153 14.52 53.61 11.03
CA ALA A 153 15.90 53.97 10.77
C ALA A 153 16.53 54.42 12.10
N PRO A 154 17.78 54.00 12.43
CA PRO A 154 18.45 54.52 13.61
C PRO A 154 18.41 56.04 13.51
N LYS A 155 17.89 56.71 14.54
CA LYS A 155 17.96 58.18 14.59
C LYS A 155 19.44 58.53 14.42
N PRO A 156 19.81 59.35 13.43
CA PRO A 156 21.19 59.82 13.34
C PRO A 156 21.51 60.43 14.69
N VAL A 157 22.55 59.91 15.34
CA VAL A 157 23.07 60.52 16.57
C VAL A 157 23.37 61.96 16.20
N SER A 158 22.62 62.91 16.74
CA SER A 158 22.77 64.29 16.29
C SER A 158 24.12 64.78 16.80
N LEU A 159 24.81 65.61 16.01
CA LEU A 159 26.02 66.29 16.46
C LEU A 159 25.79 67.07 17.78
N ASN A 160 24.53 67.43 18.08
CA ASN A 160 24.13 68.04 19.35
C ASN A 160 24.21 67.08 20.56
N ASP A 161 23.92 65.79 20.38
CA ASP A 161 24.00 64.79 21.45
C ASP A 161 25.46 64.45 21.79
N LEU A 162 26.36 64.51 20.80
CA LEU A 162 27.81 64.34 20.99
C LEU A 162 28.45 65.63 21.55
N ALA A 163 28.02 66.80 21.07
CA ALA A 163 28.48 68.12 21.55
C ALA A 163 28.06 68.42 22.99
N GLY A 164 27.00 67.77 23.50
CA GLY A 164 26.61 67.86 24.91
C GLY A 164 27.62 67.21 25.87
N SER A 165 28.41 66.23 25.40
CA SER A 165 29.35 65.48 26.23
C SER A 165 30.80 65.99 26.17
N LEU A 166 31.16 66.79 25.17
CA LEU A 166 32.45 67.48 25.07
C LEU A 166 32.22 68.96 24.77
N GLY A 167 32.54 69.83 25.74
CA GLY A 167 32.36 71.29 25.65
C GLY A 167 32.87 71.90 24.33
N ALA A 168 31.93 72.33 23.49
CA ALA A 168 32.13 72.65 22.07
C ALA A 168 33.07 73.83 21.78
N VAL A 169 33.36 74.70 22.76
CA VAL A 169 34.07 75.96 22.49
C VAL A 169 35.60 75.84 22.61
N VAL A 170 36.12 74.96 23.48
CA VAL A 170 37.58 74.77 23.65
C VAL A 170 38.10 73.67 22.71
N LEU A 171 37.31 72.62 22.47
CA LEU A 171 37.70 71.51 21.60
C LEU A 171 37.74 71.92 20.12
N GLY A 172 36.80 72.75 19.67
CA GLY A 172 36.75 73.25 18.28
C GLY A 172 37.98 74.06 17.89
N ALA A 173 38.53 74.87 18.80
CA ALA A 173 39.74 75.68 18.59
C ALA A 173 41.05 74.87 18.67
N VAL A 174 41.10 73.84 19.52
CA VAL A 174 42.27 72.95 19.62
C VAL A 174 42.34 71.99 18.42
N LEU A 175 41.21 71.46 17.95
CA LEU A 175 41.14 70.57 16.79
C LEU A 175 41.46 71.28 15.46
N THR A 176 41.09 72.57 15.34
CA THR A 176 41.44 73.39 14.16
C THR A 176 42.92 73.77 14.13
N LYS A 177 43.56 74.04 15.28
CA LYS A 177 45.01 74.30 15.35
C LYS A 177 45.89 73.07 15.13
N THR A 178 45.37 71.87 15.34
CA THR A 178 46.11 70.59 15.21
C THR A 178 45.88 69.87 13.89
N GLY A 179 45.01 70.40 13.00
CA GLY A 179 44.64 69.75 11.73
C GLY A 179 43.80 68.48 11.92
N ALA A 180 43.28 68.23 13.12
CA ALA A 180 42.60 67.00 13.47
C ALA A 180 41.26 66.80 12.72
N ILE A 181 40.60 67.89 12.32
CA ILE A 181 39.37 67.85 11.51
C ILE A 181 39.67 67.37 10.09
N GLU A 182 40.73 67.90 9.47
CA GLU A 182 41.15 67.50 8.12
C GLU A 182 41.57 66.03 8.10
N ARG A 183 42.33 65.58 9.11
CA ARG A 183 42.70 64.17 9.27
C ARG A 183 41.51 63.26 9.54
N MET A 184 40.49 63.73 10.26
CA MET A 184 39.24 62.97 10.44
C MET A 184 38.47 62.83 9.12
N ASN A 185 38.43 63.88 8.29
CA ASN A 185 37.74 63.84 7.02
C ASN A 185 38.47 62.94 6.01
N GLU A 186 39.80 62.98 6.01
CA GLU A 186 40.65 62.10 5.21
C GLU A 186 40.53 60.63 5.65
N LEU A 187 40.48 60.38 6.96
CA LEU A 187 40.18 59.04 7.51
C LEU A 187 38.77 58.56 7.14
N GLY A 188 37.77 59.46 7.17
CA GLY A 188 36.41 59.17 6.75
C GLY A 188 36.32 58.78 5.28
N ALA A 189 36.99 59.53 4.41
CA ALA A 189 37.09 59.22 2.99
C ALA A 189 37.80 57.87 2.75
N ALA A 190 38.92 57.62 3.45
CA ALA A 190 39.64 56.35 3.37
C ALA A 190 38.80 55.16 3.87
N LEU A 191 37.97 55.35 4.89
CA LEU A 191 37.06 54.32 5.40
C LEU A 191 35.93 54.00 4.41
N VAL A 192 35.35 55.02 3.77
CA VAL A 192 34.33 54.83 2.72
C VAL A 192 34.93 54.09 1.53
N GLU A 193 36.12 54.50 1.06
CA GLU A 193 36.82 53.79 -0.03
C GLU A 193 37.18 52.35 0.36
N GLY A 194 37.58 52.14 1.62
CA GLY A 194 37.81 50.80 2.18
C GLY A 194 36.55 49.94 2.19
N ALA A 195 35.42 50.51 2.60
CA ALA A 195 34.12 49.82 2.63
C ALA A 195 33.64 49.44 1.23
N GLU A 196 33.81 50.32 0.23
CA GLU A 196 33.50 50.05 -1.17
C GLU A 196 34.36 48.91 -1.73
N LYS A 197 35.67 48.91 -1.44
CA LYS A 197 36.58 47.82 -1.83
C LYS A 197 36.21 46.49 -1.20
N VAL A 198 35.81 46.49 0.07
CA VAL A 198 35.32 45.29 0.77
C VAL A 198 34.02 44.80 0.14
N SER A 199 33.08 45.70 -0.15
CA SER A 199 31.81 45.37 -0.80
C SER A 199 32.04 44.69 -2.15
N ALA A 200 32.89 45.29 -3.00
CA ALA A 200 33.25 44.71 -4.29
C ALA A 200 33.95 43.35 -4.17
N ALA A 201 34.77 43.15 -3.13
CA ALA A 201 35.40 41.87 -2.86
C ALA A 201 34.38 40.80 -2.45
N VAL A 202 33.40 41.15 -1.61
CA VAL A 202 32.31 40.27 -1.18
C VAL A 202 31.42 39.87 -2.37
N ASP A 203 31.08 40.80 -3.24
CA ASP A 203 30.29 40.53 -4.45
C ASP A 203 31.01 39.54 -5.38
N LYS A 204 32.32 39.74 -5.57
CA LYS A 204 33.15 38.84 -6.37
C LYS A 204 33.19 37.43 -5.76
N VAL A 205 33.40 37.32 -4.44
CA VAL A 205 33.41 36.02 -3.75
C VAL A 205 32.04 35.34 -3.86
N THR A 206 30.95 36.08 -3.63
CA THR A 206 29.58 35.56 -3.74
C THR A 206 29.30 35.04 -5.15
N GLY A 207 29.72 35.76 -6.19
CA GLY A 207 29.60 35.32 -7.57
C GLY A 207 30.43 34.06 -7.89
N VAL A 208 31.62 33.92 -7.32
CA VAL A 208 32.46 32.71 -7.47
C VAL A 208 31.82 31.51 -6.76
N VAL A 209 31.32 31.70 -5.54
CA VAL A 209 30.64 30.66 -4.76
C VAL A 209 29.39 30.18 -5.49
N SER A 210 28.55 31.10 -5.99
CA SER A 210 27.34 30.76 -6.75
C SER A 210 27.67 29.91 -7.98
N LYS A 211 28.62 30.33 -8.82
CA LYS A 211 29.08 29.54 -9.99
C LYS A 211 29.66 28.17 -9.61
N THR A 212 30.27 28.07 -8.43
CA THR A 212 30.83 26.80 -7.94
C THR A 212 29.71 25.86 -7.50
N LEU A 213 28.69 26.38 -6.82
CA LEU A 213 27.51 25.64 -6.40
C LEU A 213 26.71 25.15 -7.62
N ASP A 214 26.49 25.98 -8.63
CA ASP A 214 25.81 25.59 -9.87
C ASP A 214 26.51 24.41 -10.56
N LYS A 215 27.85 24.47 -10.65
CA LYS A 215 28.66 23.38 -11.22
C LYS A 215 28.61 22.12 -10.36
N ALA A 216 28.57 22.25 -9.05
CA ALA A 216 28.45 21.11 -8.13
C ALA A 216 27.07 20.44 -8.28
N GLN A 217 26.00 21.23 -8.33
CA GLN A 217 24.64 20.75 -8.54
C GLN A 217 24.50 20.02 -9.88
N ALA A 218 25.01 20.59 -10.97
CA ALA A 218 25.00 19.94 -12.28
C ALA A 218 25.79 18.61 -12.33
N LYS A 219 26.83 18.44 -11.49
CA LYS A 219 27.55 17.16 -11.35
C LYS A 219 26.73 16.13 -10.57
N VAL A 220 26.04 16.57 -9.51
CA VAL A 220 25.14 15.72 -8.72
C VAL A 220 23.98 15.23 -9.58
N ASP A 221 23.34 16.10 -10.35
CA ASP A 221 22.24 15.75 -11.24
C ASP A 221 22.67 14.68 -12.25
N LYS A 222 23.82 14.89 -12.92
CA LYS A 222 24.38 13.88 -13.85
C LYS A 222 24.74 12.56 -13.19
N ALA A 223 25.13 12.58 -11.91
CA ALA A 223 25.42 11.35 -11.17
C ALA A 223 24.13 10.61 -10.81
N LEU A 224 23.08 11.33 -10.43
CA LEU A 224 21.74 10.78 -10.17
C LEU A 224 21.13 10.17 -11.44
N ASP A 225 21.19 10.86 -12.58
CA ASP A 225 20.70 10.34 -13.86
C ASP A 225 21.39 9.01 -14.23
N LYS A 226 22.71 8.94 -14.07
CA LYS A 226 23.48 7.71 -14.32
C LYS A 226 23.12 6.60 -13.34
N ALA A 227 22.89 6.94 -12.07
CA ALA A 227 22.48 5.97 -11.06
C ALA A 227 21.09 5.41 -11.37
N GLN A 228 20.13 6.27 -11.74
CA GLN A 228 18.79 5.87 -12.17
C GLN A 228 18.84 4.97 -13.41
N GLY A 229 19.64 5.32 -14.42
CA GLY A 229 19.81 4.48 -15.62
C GLY A 229 20.38 3.09 -15.31
N LYS A 230 21.37 2.99 -14.41
CA LYS A 230 21.91 1.69 -13.96
C LYS A 230 20.90 0.88 -13.16
N ALA A 231 20.09 1.54 -12.33
CA ALA A 231 19.04 0.89 -11.56
C ALA A 231 17.97 0.30 -12.49
N ASN A 232 17.49 1.06 -13.47
CA ASN A 232 16.52 0.59 -14.47
C ASN A 232 17.08 -0.60 -15.28
N ALA A 233 18.32 -0.50 -15.78
CA ALA A 233 18.95 -1.61 -16.49
C ALA A 233 19.15 -2.87 -15.62
N THR A 234 19.24 -2.71 -14.29
CA THR A 234 19.27 -3.84 -13.35
C THR A 234 17.88 -4.44 -13.18
N LEU A 235 16.85 -3.61 -13.05
CA LEU A 235 15.45 -4.06 -12.98
C LEU A 235 15.05 -4.83 -14.25
N ASP A 236 15.41 -4.36 -15.44
CA ASP A 236 15.12 -5.05 -16.71
C ASP A 236 15.75 -6.46 -16.76
N LYS A 237 16.98 -6.61 -16.24
CA LYS A 237 17.65 -7.91 -16.13
C LYS A 237 17.00 -8.83 -15.11
N VAL A 238 16.49 -8.27 -14.02
CA VAL A 238 15.74 -9.04 -13.01
C VAL A 238 14.43 -9.53 -13.63
N ASP A 239 13.68 -8.65 -14.30
CA ASP A 239 12.43 -9.00 -14.98
C ASP A 239 12.62 -10.14 -15.99
N THR A 240 13.63 -10.02 -16.85
CA THR A 240 14.01 -11.08 -17.81
C THR A 240 14.32 -12.42 -17.12
N LYS A 241 15.07 -12.38 -16.00
CA LYS A 241 15.42 -13.61 -15.25
C LYS A 241 14.21 -14.23 -14.57
N VAL A 242 13.30 -13.42 -14.04
CA VAL A 242 12.05 -13.88 -13.42
C VAL A 242 11.17 -14.55 -14.47
N ASN A 243 10.97 -13.93 -15.63
CA ASN A 243 10.19 -14.52 -16.72
C ASN A 243 10.79 -15.86 -17.20
N ALA A 244 12.11 -15.92 -17.40
CA ALA A 244 12.79 -17.16 -17.76
C ALA A 244 12.69 -18.25 -16.67
N ALA A 245 12.60 -17.87 -15.39
CA ALA A 245 12.37 -18.82 -14.31
C ALA A 245 10.92 -19.33 -14.30
N LEU A 246 9.94 -18.45 -14.54
CA LEU A 246 8.53 -18.81 -14.68
C LEU A 246 8.31 -19.79 -15.84
N ASP A 247 8.92 -19.53 -17.02
CA ASP A 247 8.82 -20.44 -18.18
C ASP A 247 9.34 -21.85 -17.85
N LYS A 248 10.45 -21.94 -17.10
CA LYS A 248 10.99 -23.24 -16.66
C LYS A 248 10.07 -23.96 -15.69
N VAL A 249 9.42 -23.23 -14.78
CA VAL A 249 8.46 -23.79 -13.83
C VAL A 249 7.24 -24.30 -14.57
N THR A 250 6.67 -23.51 -15.48
CA THR A 250 5.54 -23.92 -16.33
C THR A 250 5.87 -25.19 -17.11
N GLY A 251 7.01 -25.22 -17.81
CA GLY A 251 7.41 -26.41 -18.56
C GLY A 251 7.73 -27.64 -17.69
N ALA A 252 8.07 -27.47 -16.41
CA ALA A 252 8.24 -28.57 -15.47
C ALA A 252 6.88 -29.11 -14.97
N ILE A 253 5.89 -28.23 -14.79
CA ILE A 253 4.51 -28.60 -14.46
C ILE A 253 3.90 -29.40 -15.61
N ASP A 254 4.02 -28.92 -16.86
CA ASP A 254 3.48 -29.62 -18.04
C ASP A 254 4.03 -31.04 -18.15
N LYS A 255 5.36 -31.21 -18.06
CA LYS A 255 5.99 -32.54 -18.06
C LYS A 255 5.55 -33.44 -16.91
N THR A 256 5.13 -32.87 -15.80
CA THR A 256 4.62 -33.63 -14.66
C THR A 256 3.18 -34.07 -14.90
N LEU A 257 2.36 -33.20 -15.49
CA LEU A 257 1.00 -33.51 -15.92
C LEU A 257 1.01 -34.60 -17.01
N ASP A 258 1.82 -34.48 -18.05
CA ASP A 258 1.95 -35.51 -19.11
C ASP A 258 2.27 -36.90 -18.52
N LYS A 259 3.20 -36.96 -17.56
CA LYS A 259 3.57 -38.21 -16.89
C LYS A 259 2.45 -38.75 -16.00
N ALA A 260 1.64 -37.89 -15.40
CA ALA A 260 0.50 -38.29 -14.59
C ALA A 260 -0.61 -38.84 -15.49
N GLU A 261 -0.93 -38.16 -16.59
CA GLU A 261 -1.91 -38.60 -17.60
C GLU A 261 -1.54 -39.98 -18.15
N ALA A 262 -0.28 -40.16 -18.59
CA ALA A 262 0.18 -41.46 -19.09
C ALA A 262 0.14 -42.60 -18.05
N LYS A 263 0.25 -42.29 -16.75
CA LYS A 263 0.06 -43.29 -15.68
C LYS A 263 -1.41 -43.62 -15.48
N TYR A 264 -2.28 -42.61 -15.54
CA TYR A 264 -3.72 -42.80 -15.43
C TYR A 264 -4.27 -43.63 -16.60
N GLU A 265 -3.86 -43.35 -17.83
CA GLU A 265 -4.25 -44.15 -19.01
C GLU A 265 -3.86 -45.62 -18.85
N LYS A 266 -2.61 -45.91 -18.47
CA LYS A 266 -2.15 -47.29 -18.23
C LYS A 266 -2.93 -47.99 -17.12
N ALA A 267 -3.32 -47.26 -16.07
CA ALA A 267 -4.13 -47.81 -14.99
C ALA A 267 -5.56 -48.13 -15.48
N LEU A 268 -6.15 -47.25 -16.28
CA LEU A 268 -7.44 -47.43 -16.95
C LEU A 268 -7.43 -48.64 -17.89
N ASP A 269 -6.40 -48.78 -18.73
CA ASP A 269 -6.26 -49.94 -19.63
C ASP A 269 -6.19 -51.25 -18.86
N LYS A 270 -5.38 -51.28 -17.79
CA LYS A 270 -5.25 -52.46 -16.93
C LYS A 270 -6.57 -52.81 -16.23
N ALA A 271 -7.28 -51.81 -15.72
CA ALA A 271 -8.59 -52.00 -15.11
C ALA A 271 -9.62 -52.53 -16.12
N THR A 272 -9.64 -51.96 -17.32
CA THR A 272 -10.50 -52.38 -18.43
C THR A 272 -10.21 -53.83 -18.80
N GLY A 273 -8.95 -54.20 -19.01
CA GLY A 273 -8.56 -55.58 -19.33
C GLY A 273 -8.93 -56.58 -18.22
N ALA A 274 -8.81 -56.18 -16.95
CA ALA A 274 -9.22 -57.03 -15.82
C ALA A 274 -10.74 -57.28 -15.78
N VAL A 275 -11.53 -56.24 -16.07
CA VAL A 275 -12.99 -56.34 -16.18
C VAL A 275 -13.37 -57.23 -17.36
N THR A 276 -12.80 -56.99 -18.55
CA THR A 276 -13.04 -57.83 -19.73
C THR A 276 -12.71 -59.29 -19.46
N GLY A 277 -11.53 -59.58 -18.89
CA GLY A 277 -11.14 -60.96 -18.57
C GLY A 277 -12.05 -61.62 -17.51
N THR A 278 -12.66 -60.84 -16.61
CA THR A 278 -13.66 -61.36 -15.67
C THR A 278 -14.97 -61.70 -16.37
N ILE A 279 -15.41 -60.83 -17.30
CA ILE A 279 -16.60 -61.06 -18.13
C ILE A 279 -16.41 -62.28 -19.02
N ASP A 280 -15.26 -62.45 -19.66
CA ASP A 280 -14.97 -63.60 -20.52
C ASP A 280 -15.03 -64.93 -19.74
N LYS A 281 -14.45 -64.96 -18.54
CA LYS A 281 -14.51 -66.13 -17.65
C LYS A 281 -15.94 -66.45 -17.23
N ALA A 282 -16.71 -65.43 -16.84
CA ALA A 282 -18.12 -65.60 -16.48
C ALA A 282 -18.94 -66.13 -17.66
N THR A 283 -18.71 -65.57 -18.85
CA THR A 283 -19.36 -66.00 -20.10
C THR A 283 -19.05 -67.46 -20.40
N GLY A 284 -17.77 -67.86 -20.35
CA GLY A 284 -17.36 -69.25 -20.56
C GLY A 284 -17.96 -70.22 -19.54
N ALA A 285 -18.07 -69.82 -18.27
CA ALA A 285 -18.72 -70.64 -17.23
C ALA A 285 -20.23 -70.81 -17.49
N VAL A 286 -20.92 -69.77 -17.95
CA VAL A 286 -22.33 -69.82 -18.35
C VAL A 286 -22.51 -70.74 -19.57
N THR A 287 -21.71 -70.56 -20.62
CA THR A 287 -21.75 -71.43 -21.81
C THR A 287 -21.51 -72.89 -21.44
N GLY A 288 -20.49 -73.20 -20.63
CA GLY A 288 -20.22 -74.57 -20.21
C GLY A 288 -21.32 -75.17 -19.32
N THR A 289 -22.04 -74.35 -18.55
CA THR A 289 -23.23 -74.79 -17.80
C THR A 289 -24.39 -75.10 -18.74
N LEU A 290 -24.59 -74.25 -19.75
CA LEU A 290 -25.63 -74.44 -20.76
C LEU A 290 -25.39 -75.71 -21.58
N ASP A 291 -24.15 -75.98 -22.01
CA ASP A 291 -23.80 -77.21 -22.74
C ASP A 291 -24.08 -78.47 -21.93
N LYS A 292 -23.74 -78.47 -20.63
CA LYS A 292 -24.05 -79.59 -19.73
C LYS A 292 -25.55 -79.80 -19.58
N LEU A 293 -26.32 -78.72 -19.46
CA LEU A 293 -27.77 -78.77 -19.35
C LEU A 293 -28.39 -79.34 -20.64
N THR A 294 -27.97 -78.85 -21.81
CA THR A 294 -28.39 -79.36 -23.12
C THR A 294 -28.13 -80.86 -23.24
N GLY A 295 -26.91 -81.31 -22.92
CA GLY A 295 -26.58 -82.75 -22.97
C GLY A 295 -27.35 -83.61 -21.96
N ALA A 296 -27.72 -83.06 -20.80
CA ALA A 296 -28.58 -83.74 -19.83
C ALA A 296 -30.03 -83.86 -20.33
N VAL A 297 -30.53 -82.81 -20.97
CA VAL A 297 -31.85 -82.79 -21.63
C VAL A 297 -31.88 -83.82 -22.75
N ASP A 298 -30.89 -83.85 -23.65
CA ASP A 298 -30.82 -84.81 -24.76
C ASP A 298 -30.82 -86.27 -24.27
N LYS A 299 -30.03 -86.58 -23.23
CA LYS A 299 -30.02 -87.91 -22.61
C LYS A 299 -31.38 -88.29 -22.02
N THR A 300 -32.04 -87.35 -21.35
CA THR A 300 -33.35 -87.57 -20.74
C THR A 300 -34.41 -87.79 -21.82
N LEU A 301 -34.38 -86.97 -22.87
CA LEU A 301 -35.27 -87.09 -24.01
C LEU A 301 -35.10 -88.44 -24.71
N GLY A 302 -33.85 -88.85 -25.00
CA GLY A 302 -33.56 -90.14 -25.62
C GLY A 302 -34.02 -91.34 -24.78
N LYS A 303 -33.83 -91.30 -23.46
CA LYS A 303 -34.35 -92.35 -22.55
C LYS A 303 -35.87 -92.42 -22.56
N THR A 304 -36.54 -91.26 -22.51
CA THR A 304 -38.01 -91.17 -22.52
C THR A 304 -38.58 -91.67 -23.84
N LEU A 305 -37.99 -91.28 -24.98
CA LEU A 305 -38.39 -91.77 -26.30
C LEU A 305 -38.23 -93.28 -26.42
N GLY A 306 -37.08 -93.83 -26.03
CA GLY A 306 -36.87 -95.29 -26.08
C GLY A 306 -37.78 -96.08 -25.12
N ALA A 307 -38.17 -95.49 -23.98
CA ALA A 307 -39.16 -96.08 -23.08
C ALA A 307 -40.58 -96.06 -23.71
N ALA A 308 -40.93 -94.95 -24.37
CA ALA A 308 -42.20 -94.82 -25.09
C ALA A 308 -42.30 -95.81 -26.26
N GLU A 309 -41.22 -95.99 -27.03
CA GLU A 309 -41.15 -96.94 -28.14
C GLU A 309 -41.35 -98.39 -27.65
N LYS A 310 -40.65 -98.80 -26.59
CA LYS A 310 -40.87 -100.12 -25.95
C LYS A 310 -42.28 -100.30 -25.41
N ALA A 311 -42.90 -99.24 -24.89
CA ALA A 311 -44.28 -99.29 -24.41
C ALA A 311 -45.25 -99.47 -25.59
N ALA A 312 -45.00 -98.77 -26.70
CA ALA A 312 -45.75 -98.92 -27.95
C ALA A 312 -45.61 -100.34 -28.52
N ASP A 313 -44.41 -100.91 -28.57
CA ASP A 313 -44.17 -102.29 -29.03
C ASP A 313 -44.95 -103.31 -28.19
N LYS A 314 -44.92 -103.18 -26.86
CA LYS A 314 -45.68 -104.05 -25.95
C LYS A 314 -47.18 -103.90 -26.16
N ALA A 315 -47.66 -102.67 -26.36
CA ALA A 315 -49.06 -102.41 -26.65
C ALA A 315 -49.47 -103.04 -27.99
N GLY A 316 -48.65 -102.91 -29.04
CA GLY A 316 -48.84 -103.56 -30.33
C GLY A 316 -48.92 -105.09 -30.20
N ALA A 317 -47.96 -105.70 -29.52
CA ALA A 317 -47.96 -107.15 -29.29
C ALA A 317 -49.18 -107.63 -28.48
N ALA A 318 -49.67 -106.81 -27.54
CA ALA A 318 -50.90 -107.11 -26.80
C ALA A 318 -52.13 -107.02 -27.72
N VAL A 319 -52.21 -106.02 -28.58
CA VAL A 319 -53.26 -105.88 -29.61
C VAL A 319 -53.23 -107.08 -30.56
N ASP A 320 -52.07 -107.50 -31.05
CA ASP A 320 -51.91 -108.67 -31.93
C ASP A 320 -52.40 -109.95 -31.26
N LYS A 321 -52.08 -110.16 -29.97
CA LYS A 321 -52.59 -111.31 -29.21
C LYS A 321 -54.11 -111.28 -29.06
N VAL A 322 -54.68 -110.12 -28.76
CA VAL A 322 -56.14 -109.96 -28.64
C VAL A 322 -56.81 -110.20 -29.99
N ALA A 323 -56.24 -109.65 -31.07
CA ALA A 323 -56.74 -109.86 -32.44
C ALA A 323 -56.66 -111.34 -32.83
N GLY A 324 -55.54 -112.03 -32.52
CA GLY A 324 -55.39 -113.45 -32.78
C GLY A 324 -56.36 -114.32 -31.96
N ALA A 325 -56.55 -114.02 -30.68
CA ALA A 325 -57.52 -114.71 -29.84
C ALA A 325 -58.97 -114.48 -30.32
N ALA A 326 -59.31 -113.25 -30.70
CA ALA A 326 -60.59 -112.92 -31.29
C ALA A 326 -60.81 -113.66 -32.62
N GLY A 327 -59.79 -113.69 -33.49
CA GLY A 327 -59.83 -114.45 -34.74
C GLY A 327 -60.05 -115.95 -34.52
N ALA A 328 -59.34 -116.55 -33.57
CA ALA A 328 -59.53 -117.96 -33.20
C ALA A 328 -60.92 -118.24 -32.62
N ALA A 329 -61.44 -117.34 -31.77
CA ALA A 329 -62.79 -117.45 -31.24
C ALA A 329 -63.84 -117.36 -32.36
N LEU A 330 -63.69 -116.41 -33.29
CA LEU A 330 -64.54 -116.30 -34.48
C LEU A 330 -64.46 -117.54 -35.35
N GLY A 331 -63.26 -118.13 -35.52
CA GLY A 331 -63.07 -119.40 -36.23
C GLY A 331 -63.87 -120.54 -35.59
N LYS A 332 -63.78 -120.73 -34.27
CA LYS A 332 -64.57 -121.73 -33.54
C LYS A 332 -66.07 -121.50 -33.64
N VAL A 333 -66.51 -120.23 -33.62
CA VAL A 333 -67.92 -119.88 -33.86
C VAL A 333 -68.32 -120.25 -35.29
N GLY A 334 -67.46 -119.98 -36.27
CA GLY A 334 -67.64 -120.40 -37.66
C GLY A 334 -67.77 -121.92 -37.80
N ASP A 335 -66.87 -122.69 -37.18
CA ASP A 335 -66.91 -124.15 -37.18
C ASP A 335 -68.19 -124.69 -36.52
N LEU A 336 -68.59 -124.09 -35.38
CA LEU A 336 -69.84 -124.43 -34.70
C LEU A 336 -71.05 -124.15 -35.58
N VAL A 337 -71.11 -122.96 -36.19
CA VAL A 337 -72.18 -122.58 -37.13
C VAL A 337 -72.22 -123.54 -38.31
N GLY A 338 -71.05 -123.90 -38.87
CA GLY A 338 -70.94 -124.89 -39.94
C GLY A 338 -71.43 -126.27 -39.52
N SER A 339 -71.03 -126.75 -38.34
CA SER A 339 -71.50 -128.03 -37.79
C SER A 339 -73.00 -128.03 -37.53
N VAL A 340 -73.56 -126.96 -36.98
CA VAL A 340 -75.01 -126.81 -36.76
C VAL A 340 -75.76 -126.76 -38.10
N GLY A 341 -75.22 -126.04 -39.09
CA GLY A 341 -75.76 -125.99 -40.45
C GLY A 341 -75.78 -127.37 -41.11
N GLY A 342 -74.68 -128.12 -41.04
CA GLY A 342 -74.60 -129.48 -41.58
C GLY A 342 -75.51 -130.47 -40.84
N ALA A 343 -75.63 -130.36 -39.52
CA ALA A 343 -76.59 -131.16 -38.74
C ALA A 343 -78.05 -130.84 -39.14
N LEU A 344 -78.36 -129.57 -39.36
CA LEU A 344 -79.67 -129.13 -39.85
C LEU A 344 -79.96 -129.71 -41.25
N GLU A 345 -78.99 -129.65 -42.18
CA GLU A 345 -79.08 -130.30 -43.50
C GLU A 345 -79.26 -131.82 -43.40
N SER A 346 -78.57 -132.49 -42.48
CA SER A 346 -78.73 -133.93 -42.25
C SER A 346 -80.12 -134.29 -41.69
N ILE A 347 -80.70 -133.46 -40.82
CA ILE A 347 -82.08 -133.64 -40.31
C ILE A 347 -83.09 -133.45 -41.44
N LEU A 348 -82.92 -132.41 -42.26
CA LEU A 348 -83.79 -132.12 -43.41
C LEU A 348 -83.64 -133.14 -44.55
N GLY A 349 -82.43 -133.63 -44.80
CA GLY A 349 -82.15 -134.66 -45.81
C GLY A 349 -82.50 -136.08 -45.36
N GLY A 350 -82.35 -136.40 -44.07
CA GLY A 350 -82.80 -137.66 -43.47
C GLY A 350 -84.32 -137.79 -43.44
N ALA A 351 -85.04 -136.67 -43.30
CA ALA A 351 -86.49 -136.62 -43.44
C ALA A 351 -87.00 -136.97 -44.86
N LEU A 352 -86.12 -136.96 -45.88
CA LEU A 352 -86.45 -137.41 -47.24
C LEU A 352 -86.14 -138.89 -47.51
N LEU A 353 -85.41 -139.59 -46.62
CA LEU A 353 -85.05 -141.02 -46.75
C LEU A 353 -85.84 -141.97 -45.84
N PHE A 354 -86.68 -141.47 -44.93
CA PHE A 354 -87.71 -142.28 -44.26
C PHE A 354 -89.10 -142.10 -44.88
N GLY A 355 -89.14 -141.94 -46.20
CA GLY A 355 -90.20 -142.51 -46.99
C GLY A 355 -89.97 -144.01 -47.16
N GLY A 356 -90.89 -144.83 -46.65
CA GLY A 356 -91.12 -146.19 -47.18
C GLY A 356 -90.83 -147.32 -46.21
N GLY A 357 -91.87 -147.85 -45.57
CA GLY A 357 -91.69 -149.08 -44.80
C GLY A 357 -92.88 -149.62 -44.01
N LYS A 358 -94.09 -149.60 -44.58
CA LYS A 358 -95.28 -150.41 -44.21
C LYS A 358 -95.97 -150.12 -42.88
#